data_AF-A0A183CPA3-F1
#
_entry.id   AF-A0A183CPA3-F1
#
_cell.length_a   1.000
_cell.length_b   1.000
_cell.length_c   1.000
_cell.angle_alpha   90.00
_cell.angle_beta   90.00
_cell.angle_gamma   90.00
#
_symmetry.space_group_name_H-M   'P 1'
#
loop_
_entity.id
_entity.type
_entity.pdbx_description
1 polymer ?
#
loop_
_entity_poly.entity_id
_entity_poly.type
_entity_poly.pdbx_seq_one_letter_code
_entity_poly.pdbx_strand_id
1 'polypeptide(L)'
;MTSSEVTYSLNFDIDEVKTKSVERLIAPLIHLITSLHANRCPPSINSAADRNQVLARVKDRLDGFIASGVQIIQQHPLASGKVLEKLKEALDSVAASGDRLLSIAVNFIRNPEDPALRTQVVEASKLTLLAVVRLLVMADMVLHSFGLFYFVSFKIDVEILLKQVETVRDRLDDVGAANSEKQLVQTYRNLEVEMKELVEMTKKRLRDVKDPAMQDDLQAAISVLKTTTPIMFASARAVVSHPELEGLYINRKFAAEQIHRALVCMNDVLQGELPNEDLAISQHGGINELVLNFERFQRRVYMEPSEYQQHRHRPQLEELLEQIARSSGFIADQYCNSRQERHGQIIAGVNNLRQALQDLLTEYEKNVGRIEPSEDLDLSKVYLAHKVRDLRRHLRRAVVDHVSDVFLDTKTPLLYLEEAASKGDFNGAQNAAVVFQEHAGNMVEIARLVCDISSDADGVRVLRYSALLCEKITPQVVNAAFLLCEKHGSVPMKENMIQFANVWSDRVRVLTMALDSLIPLDDFLAVSEVHINEDCRHGIKAIVESSGPVLDQTAGFIRGRSLRICEVVLSEMGQRFG
;
A
#
# COMPACT_ATOMS: atom_id res chain seq x y z
N MET A 1 -35.36 -17.26 43.43
CA MET A 1 -35.22 -16.09 42.53
C MET A 1 -33.85 -15.50 42.77
N THR A 2 -32.85 -16.03 42.05
CA THR A 2 -31.45 -15.60 42.12
C THR A 2 -31.17 -14.75 40.89
N SER A 3 -31.03 -13.45 41.11
CA SER A 3 -30.60 -12.47 40.11
C SER A 3 -29.15 -12.77 39.73
N SER A 4 -28.95 -13.25 38.51
CA SER A 4 -27.64 -13.47 37.90
C SER A 4 -26.92 -12.12 37.70
N GLU A 5 -25.90 -11.85 38.52
CA GLU A 5 -24.91 -10.80 38.25
C GLU A 5 -24.13 -11.16 36.98
N VAL A 6 -24.46 -10.48 35.88
CA VAL A 6 -23.67 -10.53 34.66
C VAL A 6 -22.34 -9.83 34.92
N THR A 7 -21.28 -10.62 35.08
CA THR A 7 -19.91 -10.17 35.18
C THR A 7 -19.47 -9.67 33.80
N TYR A 8 -19.56 -8.36 33.57
CA TYR A 8 -18.98 -7.74 32.37
C TYR A 8 -17.45 -7.69 32.53
N SER A 9 -16.75 -8.65 31.94
CA SER A 9 -15.30 -8.56 31.72
C SER A 9 -15.03 -7.59 30.56
N LEU A 10 -14.81 -6.31 30.88
CA LEU A 10 -14.30 -5.31 29.92
C LEU A 10 -12.76 -5.33 29.95
N ASN A 11 -12.15 -6.22 29.17
CA ASN A 11 -10.78 -6.03 28.70
C ASN A 11 -10.85 -4.98 27.58
N PHE A 12 -10.64 -3.71 27.92
CA PHE A 12 -10.53 -2.63 26.94
C PHE A 12 -9.15 -2.69 26.28
N ASP A 13 -9.13 -2.85 24.96
CA ASP A 13 -7.92 -2.78 24.17
C ASP A 13 -7.76 -1.35 23.60
N ILE A 14 -6.67 -0.68 23.98
CA ILE A 14 -6.31 0.65 23.45
C ILE A 14 -6.19 0.61 21.92
N ASP A 15 -5.87 -0.56 21.36
CA ASP A 15 -5.67 -0.78 19.93
C ASP A 15 -6.97 -0.65 19.12
N GLU A 16 -8.16 -0.70 19.75
CA GLU A 16 -9.44 -0.41 19.10
C GLU A 16 -9.62 1.08 18.74
N VAL A 17 -8.79 1.97 19.30
CA VAL A 17 -8.82 3.41 18.98
C VAL A 17 -8.09 3.67 17.66
N LYS A 18 -8.85 3.77 16.56
CA LYS A 18 -8.37 3.99 15.18
C LYS A 18 -7.70 5.35 14.91
N THR A 19 -7.62 6.26 15.89
CA THR A 19 -7.22 7.68 15.69
C THR A 19 -6.15 8.14 16.66
N LYS A 20 -5.10 8.79 16.15
CA LYS A 20 -3.96 9.27 16.95
C LYS A 20 -4.34 10.38 17.94
N SER A 21 -5.29 11.25 17.60
CA SER A 21 -5.70 12.38 18.45
C SER A 21 -6.51 11.94 19.69
N VAL A 22 -7.37 10.93 19.55
CA VAL A 22 -8.14 10.34 20.66
C VAL A 22 -7.20 9.62 21.62
N GLU A 23 -6.25 8.84 21.07
CA GLU A 23 -5.19 8.23 21.86
C GLU A 23 -4.37 9.28 22.62
N ARG A 24 -3.95 10.38 22.00
CA ARG A 24 -3.18 11.44 22.69
C ARG A 24 -3.93 12.08 23.85
N LEU A 25 -5.26 12.15 23.81
CA LEU A 25 -6.09 12.70 24.89
C LEU A 25 -6.29 11.70 26.03
N ILE A 26 -6.46 10.42 25.69
CA ILE A 26 -6.79 9.36 26.66
C ILE A 26 -5.53 8.71 27.26
N ALA A 27 -4.47 8.55 26.48
CA ALA A 27 -3.23 7.88 26.89
C ALA A 27 -2.56 8.51 28.12
N PRO A 28 -2.49 9.86 28.29
CA PRO A 28 -1.97 10.45 29.51
C PRO A 28 -2.83 10.12 30.75
N LEU A 29 -4.16 10.10 30.59
CA LEU A 29 -5.13 9.76 31.63
C LEU A 29 -5.02 8.27 32.02
N ILE A 30 -4.94 7.38 31.03
CA ILE A 30 -4.70 5.94 31.26
C ILE A 30 -3.35 5.71 31.91
N HIS A 31 -2.29 6.39 31.45
CA HIS A 31 -0.96 6.25 32.03
C HIS A 31 -0.94 6.71 33.49
N LEU A 32 -1.57 7.85 33.81
CA LEU A 32 -1.67 8.38 35.18
C LEU A 32 -2.51 7.48 36.10
N ILE A 33 -3.63 6.96 35.61
CA ILE A 33 -4.52 6.07 36.38
C ILE A 33 -3.89 4.67 36.55
N THR A 34 -3.14 4.19 35.55
CA THR A 34 -2.41 2.92 35.61
C THR A 34 -1.17 3.03 36.50
N SER A 35 -0.52 4.19 36.56
CA SER A 35 0.62 4.43 37.48
C SER A 35 0.21 4.60 38.94
N LEU A 36 -1.07 4.88 39.23
CA LEU A 36 -1.65 4.70 40.57
C LEU A 36 -1.83 3.22 40.96
N HIS A 37 -2.00 2.33 39.97
CA HIS A 37 -2.27 0.90 40.16
C HIS A 37 -1.00 0.02 40.15
N ALA A 38 -0.08 0.29 39.23
CA ALA A 38 1.18 -0.41 39.10
C ALA A 38 2.14 0.13 40.15
N ASN A 39 2.58 -0.72 41.08
CA ASN A 39 3.74 -0.48 41.92
C ASN A 39 5.04 -0.46 41.08
N ARG A 40 5.13 0.43 40.08
CA ARG A 40 6.38 0.93 39.53
C ARG A 40 6.50 2.40 39.91
N CYS A 41 6.53 2.65 41.22
CA CYS A 41 7.41 3.70 41.67
C CYS A 41 8.82 3.27 41.22
N PRO A 42 9.56 4.02 40.39
CA PRO A 42 11.00 3.81 40.30
C PRO A 42 11.58 3.74 41.73
N PRO A 43 12.68 3.02 41.97
CA PRO A 43 13.22 2.73 43.30
C PRO A 43 13.59 3.95 44.16
N SER A 44 13.28 5.18 43.73
CA SER A 44 13.57 6.44 44.41
C SER A 44 12.33 7.18 44.98
N ILE A 45 11.10 6.67 44.83
CA ILE A 45 9.90 7.38 45.31
C ILE A 45 9.52 6.89 46.71
N ASN A 46 10.29 7.33 47.71
CA ASN A 46 10.08 6.97 49.12
C ASN A 46 9.39 8.07 49.94
N SER A 47 8.96 9.18 49.32
CA SER A 47 8.33 10.29 50.05
C SER A 47 6.81 10.33 49.84
N ALA A 48 6.07 10.71 50.89
CA ALA A 48 4.66 11.03 50.78
C ALA A 48 4.40 12.24 49.84
N ALA A 49 5.42 13.10 49.62
CA ALA A 49 5.32 14.28 48.78
C ALA A 49 5.17 13.94 47.29
N ASP A 50 5.89 12.93 46.81
CA ASP A 50 5.84 12.51 45.40
C ASP A 50 4.51 11.81 45.05
N ARG A 51 3.96 11.03 45.99
CA ARG A 51 2.64 10.39 45.84
C ARG A 51 1.50 11.41 45.86
N ASN A 52 1.62 12.43 46.70
CA ASN A 52 0.72 13.59 46.67
C ASN A 52 0.84 14.38 45.36
N GLN A 53 2.03 14.45 44.76
CA GLN A 53 2.24 15.10 43.46
C GLN A 53 1.56 14.33 42.31
N VAL A 54 1.60 13.00 42.32
CA VAL A 54 0.88 12.17 41.34
C VAL A 54 -0.63 12.37 41.46
N LEU A 55 -1.16 12.39 42.69
CA LEU A 55 -2.58 12.66 42.94
C LEU A 55 -2.99 14.05 42.47
N ALA A 56 -2.16 15.07 42.74
CA ALA A 56 -2.40 16.44 42.26
C ALA A 56 -2.46 16.50 40.73
N ARG A 57 -1.55 15.82 40.02
CA ARG A 57 -1.57 15.74 38.55
C ARG A 57 -2.81 15.02 38.02
N VAL A 58 -3.27 13.96 38.68
CA VAL A 58 -4.52 13.26 38.31
C VAL A 58 -5.71 14.19 38.48
N LYS A 59 -5.77 14.91 39.59
CA LYS A 59 -6.81 15.91 39.86
C LYS A 59 -6.80 17.02 38.81
N ASP A 60 -5.67 17.69 38.59
CA ASP A 60 -5.56 18.79 37.63
C ASP A 60 -5.98 18.38 36.21
N ARG A 61 -5.68 17.13 35.82
CA ARG A 61 -6.06 16.58 34.51
C ARG A 61 -7.54 16.25 34.41
N LEU A 62 -8.14 15.67 35.47
CA LEU A 62 -9.58 15.43 35.51
C LEU A 62 -10.36 16.74 35.52
N ASP A 63 -9.94 17.71 36.34
CA ASP A 63 -10.53 19.05 36.42
C ASP A 63 -10.43 19.77 35.07
N GLY A 64 -9.27 19.72 34.41
CA GLY A 64 -9.08 20.29 33.08
C GLY A 64 -9.93 19.61 32.00
N PHE A 65 -10.08 18.28 32.05
CA PHE A 65 -10.94 17.51 31.15
C PHE A 65 -12.41 17.86 31.34
N ILE A 66 -12.88 17.94 32.59
CA ILE A 66 -14.26 18.30 32.93
C ILE A 66 -14.54 19.76 32.54
N ALA A 67 -13.65 20.70 32.86
CA ALA A 67 -13.79 22.11 32.51
C ALA A 67 -13.88 22.31 30.99
N SER A 68 -13.05 21.59 30.22
CA SER A 68 -13.12 21.57 28.76
C SER A 68 -14.47 21.02 28.29
N GLY A 69 -14.96 19.93 28.89
CA GLY A 69 -16.27 19.36 28.60
C GLY A 69 -17.43 20.35 28.88
N VAL A 70 -17.42 21.03 30.03
CA VAL A 70 -18.41 22.05 30.40
C VAL A 70 -18.38 23.22 29.42
N GLN A 71 -17.18 23.70 29.07
CA GLN A 71 -17.01 24.82 28.14
C GLN A 71 -17.55 24.47 26.74
N ILE A 72 -17.27 23.26 26.25
CA ILE A 72 -17.82 22.75 24.99
C ILE A 72 -19.35 22.73 25.06
N ILE A 73 -19.94 22.19 26.13
CA ILE A 73 -21.39 22.13 26.32
C ILE A 73 -22.03 23.54 26.35
N GLN A 74 -21.36 24.52 26.96
CA GLN A 74 -21.88 25.89 27.13
C GLN A 74 -21.74 26.76 25.86
N GLN A 75 -20.71 26.53 25.04
CA GLN A 75 -20.44 27.32 23.83
C GLN A 75 -21.31 26.94 22.62
N HIS A 76 -22.19 25.93 22.73
CA HIS A 76 -23.02 25.46 21.62
C HIS A 76 -24.42 26.12 21.54
N PRO A 77 -24.78 26.83 20.44
CA PRO A 77 -26.01 27.63 20.35
C PRO A 77 -27.34 26.89 20.12
N LEU A 78 -27.38 25.55 20.15
CA LEU A 78 -28.62 24.77 19.98
C LEU A 78 -28.90 23.90 21.21
N ALA A 79 -28.94 24.55 22.37
CA ALA A 79 -29.21 23.95 23.66
C ALA A 79 -30.71 23.94 23.99
N SER A 80 -31.48 22.98 23.46
CA SER A 80 -32.71 22.53 24.12
C SER A 80 -33.11 21.12 23.67
N GLY A 81 -32.79 20.10 24.49
CA GLY A 81 -33.24 18.72 24.25
C GLY A 81 -32.71 17.73 25.28
N LYS A 82 -33.39 16.57 25.39
CA LYS A 82 -33.10 15.41 26.29
C LYS A 82 -31.67 14.83 26.17
N VAL A 83 -30.93 15.28 25.17
CA VAL A 83 -29.64 14.78 24.75
C VAL A 83 -28.49 15.54 25.41
N LEU A 84 -28.65 16.86 25.60
CA LEU A 84 -27.74 17.68 26.40
C LEU A 84 -27.79 17.28 27.88
N GLU A 85 -28.97 16.90 28.37
CA GLU A 85 -29.15 16.36 29.72
C GLU A 85 -28.34 15.09 29.91
N LYS A 86 -28.40 14.13 28.98
CA LYS A 86 -27.59 12.91 29.04
C LYS A 86 -26.08 13.16 28.96
N LEU A 87 -25.64 14.15 28.18
CA LEU A 87 -24.22 14.51 28.09
C LEU A 87 -23.74 15.19 29.39
N LYS A 88 -24.58 16.04 29.99
CA LYS A 88 -24.35 16.62 31.32
C LYS A 88 -24.32 15.54 32.39
N GLU A 89 -25.26 14.60 32.38
CA GLU A 89 -25.29 13.44 33.29
C GLU A 89 -24.02 12.57 33.14
N ALA A 90 -23.55 12.34 31.92
CA ALA A 90 -22.32 11.62 31.67
C ALA A 90 -21.08 12.40 32.16
N LEU A 91 -21.07 13.72 32.01
CA LEU A 91 -20.00 14.59 32.52
C LEU A 91 -20.00 14.64 34.05
N ASP A 92 -21.18 14.72 34.65
CA ASP A 92 -21.38 14.64 36.10
C ASP A 92 -20.97 13.27 36.63
N SER A 93 -21.19 12.19 35.87
CA SER A 93 -20.69 10.85 36.18
C SER A 93 -19.16 10.77 36.14
N VAL A 94 -18.49 11.50 35.23
CA VAL A 94 -17.03 11.61 35.21
C VAL A 94 -16.53 12.38 36.43
N ALA A 95 -17.17 13.49 36.79
CA ALA A 95 -16.85 14.25 37.99
C ALA A 95 -17.02 13.41 39.26
N ALA A 96 -18.17 12.75 39.42
CA ALA A 96 -18.46 11.93 40.59
C ALA A 96 -17.51 10.72 40.73
N SER A 97 -17.19 10.05 39.61
CA SER A 97 -16.22 8.95 39.63
C SER A 97 -14.79 9.44 39.92
N GLY A 98 -14.40 10.59 39.36
CA GLY A 98 -13.13 11.26 39.64
C GLY A 98 -12.97 11.64 41.11
N ASP A 99 -13.97 12.28 41.72
CA ASP A 99 -13.95 12.64 43.14
C ASP A 99 -13.87 11.41 44.05
N ARG A 100 -14.60 10.35 43.69
CA ARG A 100 -14.53 9.07 44.40
C ARG A 100 -13.13 8.45 44.30
N LEU A 101 -12.51 8.48 43.13
CA LEU A 101 -11.13 8.04 42.96
C LEU A 101 -10.17 8.87 43.81
N LEU A 102 -10.27 10.20 43.79
CA LEU A 102 -9.41 11.09 44.56
C LEU A 102 -9.55 10.84 46.07
N SER A 103 -10.77 10.68 46.59
CA SER A 103 -11.01 10.42 48.02
C SER A 103 -10.43 9.08 48.48
N ILE A 104 -10.60 8.02 47.69
CA ILE A 104 -10.03 6.69 47.99
C ILE A 104 -8.51 6.72 47.85
N ALA A 105 -7.99 7.42 46.84
CA ALA A 105 -6.55 7.55 46.60
C ALA A 105 -5.84 8.32 47.72
N VAL A 106 -6.46 9.33 48.34
CA VAL A 106 -5.91 10.02 49.53
C VAL A 106 -5.69 9.04 50.69
N ASN A 107 -6.65 8.15 50.93
CA ASN A 107 -6.54 7.15 52.01
C ASN A 107 -5.49 6.09 51.69
N PHE A 108 -5.42 5.65 50.43
CA PHE A 108 -4.39 4.72 49.96
C PHE A 108 -2.96 5.30 50.02
N ILE A 109 -2.78 6.58 49.66
CA ILE A 109 -1.45 7.23 49.74
C ILE A 109 -0.97 7.31 51.20
N ARG A 110 -1.87 7.49 52.16
CA ARG A 110 -1.55 7.49 53.59
C ARG A 110 -1.14 6.09 54.08
N ASN A 111 -1.78 5.04 53.58
CA ASN A 111 -1.56 3.64 53.98
C ASN A 111 -1.42 2.70 52.76
N PRO A 112 -0.27 2.74 52.05
CA PRO A 112 -0.09 2.05 50.76
C PRO A 112 0.04 0.52 50.90
N GLU A 113 0.32 0.02 52.10
CA GLU A 113 0.53 -1.40 52.38
C GLU A 113 -0.81 -2.15 52.61
N ASP A 114 -1.92 -1.42 52.71
CA ASP A 114 -3.24 -2.01 52.92
C ASP A 114 -3.80 -2.61 51.60
N PRO A 115 -3.96 -3.95 51.52
CA PRO A 115 -4.45 -4.62 50.32
C PRO A 115 -5.91 -4.28 49.99
N ALA A 116 -6.73 -3.92 50.98
CA ALA A 116 -8.13 -3.54 50.77
C ALA A 116 -8.23 -2.16 50.12
N LEU A 117 -7.46 -1.18 50.62
CA LEU A 117 -7.38 0.16 50.02
C LEU A 117 -6.79 0.11 48.61
N ARG A 118 -5.79 -0.76 48.38
CA ARG A 118 -5.25 -1.01 47.05
C ARG A 118 -6.34 -1.44 46.07
N THR A 119 -7.13 -2.45 46.44
CA THR A 119 -8.21 -2.99 45.62
C THR A 119 -9.26 -1.92 45.30
N GLN A 120 -9.64 -1.11 46.31
CA GLN A 120 -10.58 -0.02 46.14
C GLN A 120 -10.06 1.08 45.18
N VAL A 121 -8.78 1.42 45.22
CA VAL A 121 -8.18 2.37 44.25
C VAL A 121 -8.21 1.79 42.84
N VAL A 122 -7.89 0.51 42.66
CA VAL A 122 -7.96 -0.14 41.32
C VAL A 122 -9.38 -0.07 40.77
N GLU A 123 -10.37 -0.38 41.59
CA GLU A 123 -11.77 -0.39 41.19
C GLU A 123 -12.26 1.03 40.85
N ALA A 124 -11.94 2.02 41.70
CA ALA A 124 -12.29 3.42 41.45
C ALA A 124 -11.61 3.96 40.18
N SER A 125 -10.36 3.58 39.94
CA SER A 125 -9.60 3.89 38.72
C SER A 125 -10.27 3.34 37.47
N LYS A 126 -10.70 2.06 37.49
CA LYS A 126 -11.44 1.43 36.40
C LYS A 126 -12.78 2.10 36.13
N LEU A 127 -13.54 2.41 37.19
CA LEU A 127 -14.83 3.09 37.07
C LEU A 127 -14.70 4.51 36.50
N THR A 128 -13.65 5.23 36.87
CA THR A 128 -13.35 6.57 36.34
C THR A 128 -12.99 6.50 34.86
N LEU A 129 -12.12 5.56 34.45
CA LEU A 129 -11.81 5.32 33.04
C LEU A 129 -13.05 4.94 32.24
N LEU A 130 -13.91 4.08 32.80
CA LEU A 130 -15.16 3.68 32.15
C LEU A 130 -16.14 4.86 32.01
N ALA A 131 -16.23 5.74 33.00
CA ALA A 131 -17.03 6.95 32.92
C ALA A 131 -16.51 7.90 31.84
N VAL A 132 -15.19 8.08 31.76
CA VAL A 132 -14.55 8.87 30.68
C VAL A 132 -14.88 8.26 29.32
N VAL A 133 -14.68 6.95 29.13
CA VAL A 133 -15.00 6.27 27.87
C VAL A 133 -16.49 6.39 27.53
N ARG A 134 -17.39 6.19 28.50
CA ARG A 134 -18.83 6.35 28.29
C ARG A 134 -19.22 7.76 27.89
N LEU A 135 -18.60 8.79 28.48
CA LEU A 135 -18.79 10.17 28.06
C LEU A 135 -18.28 10.38 26.62
N LEU A 136 -17.12 9.82 26.25
CA LEU A 136 -16.58 9.94 24.90
C LEU A 136 -17.43 9.19 23.85
N VAL A 137 -17.99 8.03 24.20
CA VAL A 137 -18.91 7.27 23.35
C VAL A 137 -20.30 7.90 23.32
N MET A 138 -20.79 8.48 24.41
CA MET A 138 -22.05 9.23 24.39
C MET A 138 -21.90 10.52 23.60
N ALA A 139 -20.77 11.22 23.73
CA ALA A 139 -20.43 12.32 22.84
C ALA A 139 -20.46 11.82 21.38
N ASP A 140 -19.94 10.63 21.08
CA ASP A 140 -20.03 10.00 19.75
C ASP A 140 -21.47 9.73 19.27
N MET A 141 -22.36 9.19 20.11
CA MET A 141 -23.76 8.86 19.74
C MET A 141 -24.71 10.06 19.67
N VAL A 142 -24.57 11.01 20.60
CA VAL A 142 -25.40 12.21 20.70
C VAL A 142 -25.14 13.16 19.53
N LEU A 143 -23.90 13.23 19.07
CA LEU A 143 -23.47 14.14 18.00
C LEU A 143 -23.80 13.63 16.60
N HIS A 144 -24.05 12.33 16.43
CA HIS A 144 -24.58 11.73 15.19
C HIS A 144 -26.00 12.24 14.84
N SER A 145 -26.76 12.73 15.82
CA SER A 145 -28.15 13.19 15.60
C SER A 145 -28.30 14.72 15.46
N PHE A 146 -27.29 15.53 15.82
CA PHE A 146 -27.47 16.99 15.95
C PHE A 146 -26.29 17.89 15.53
N GLY A 147 -25.18 17.35 15.02
CA GLY A 147 -24.11 18.08 14.31
C GLY A 147 -23.58 19.39 14.94
N LEU A 148 -22.50 19.32 15.76
CA LEU A 148 -21.53 20.40 16.15
C LEU A 148 -20.97 20.11 17.56
N PHE A 149 -19.75 20.39 18.01
CA PHE A 149 -18.38 20.57 17.52
C PHE A 149 -17.50 20.11 18.73
N TYR A 150 -16.20 19.79 18.58
CA TYR A 150 -15.20 19.46 19.64
C TYR A 150 -14.88 18.00 20.07
N PHE A 151 -15.81 17.04 20.22
CA PHE A 151 -15.46 15.59 20.02
C PHE A 151 -15.69 15.13 18.57
N VAL A 152 -16.01 16.16 17.78
CA VAL A 152 -16.77 16.18 16.56
C VAL A 152 -15.87 16.44 15.37
N SER A 153 -14.63 16.93 15.59
CA SER A 153 -13.69 17.13 14.48
C SER A 153 -13.55 15.83 13.67
N PHE A 154 -13.37 14.66 14.29
CA PHE A 154 -13.07 13.44 13.53
C PHE A 154 -14.19 12.90 12.62
N LYS A 155 -15.44 12.85 13.09
CA LYS A 155 -16.59 12.39 12.27
C LYS A 155 -17.16 13.49 11.38
N ILE A 156 -17.17 14.75 11.83
CA ILE A 156 -17.51 15.88 10.95
C ILE A 156 -16.44 16.08 9.88
N ASP A 157 -15.15 15.89 10.17
CA ASP A 157 -14.09 15.95 9.15
C ASP A 157 -14.33 14.87 8.09
N VAL A 158 -14.81 13.68 8.47
CA VAL A 158 -15.22 12.64 7.52
C VAL A 158 -16.49 13.03 6.78
N GLU A 159 -17.56 13.46 7.43
CA GLU A 159 -18.82 13.85 6.77
C GLU A 159 -18.66 15.09 5.85
N ILE A 160 -17.90 16.10 6.26
CA ILE A 160 -17.55 17.24 5.40
C ILE A 160 -16.68 16.76 4.25
N LEU A 161 -15.73 15.85 4.49
CA LEU A 161 -14.91 15.29 3.42
C LEU A 161 -15.74 14.46 2.44
N LEU A 162 -16.71 13.68 2.92
CA LEU A 162 -17.66 12.95 2.08
C LEU A 162 -18.56 13.90 1.28
N LYS A 163 -19.05 14.97 1.89
CA LYS A 163 -19.78 16.03 1.19
C LYS A 163 -18.90 16.73 0.15
N GLN A 164 -17.61 16.90 0.43
CA GLN A 164 -16.65 17.45 -0.52
C GLN A 164 -16.41 16.46 -1.68
N VAL A 165 -16.35 15.15 -1.41
CA VAL A 165 -16.30 14.10 -2.43
C VAL A 165 -17.53 14.16 -3.35
N GLU A 166 -18.73 14.31 -2.78
CA GLU A 166 -19.96 14.51 -3.54
C GLU A 166 -19.95 15.82 -4.35
N THR A 167 -19.48 16.92 -3.76
CA THR A 167 -19.36 18.22 -4.44
C THR A 167 -18.43 18.11 -5.65
N VAL A 168 -17.29 17.43 -5.52
CA VAL A 168 -16.36 17.18 -6.63
C VAL A 168 -17.01 16.29 -7.70
N ARG A 169 -17.81 15.28 -7.31
CA ARG A 169 -18.57 14.45 -8.25
C ARG A 169 -19.55 15.30 -9.06
N ASP A 170 -20.31 16.17 -8.41
CA ASP A 170 -21.27 17.04 -9.10
C ASP A 170 -20.56 18.03 -10.06
N ARG A 171 -19.40 18.58 -9.66
CA ARG A 171 -18.59 19.43 -10.54
C ARG A 171 -17.98 18.67 -11.71
N LEU A 172 -17.66 17.39 -11.55
CA LEU A 172 -17.21 16.55 -12.66
C LEU A 172 -18.32 16.36 -13.70
N ASP A 173 -19.55 16.16 -13.25
CA ASP A 173 -20.73 16.04 -14.12
C ASP A 173 -20.98 17.35 -14.88
N ASP A 174 -20.84 18.51 -14.21
CA ASP A 174 -20.91 19.84 -14.84
C ASP A 174 -19.89 19.99 -15.99
N VAL A 175 -18.66 19.50 -15.82
CA VAL A 175 -17.61 19.51 -16.85
C VAL A 175 -17.98 18.59 -18.01
N GLY A 176 -18.55 17.41 -17.73
CA GLY A 176 -19.02 16.47 -18.75
C GLY A 176 -20.20 17.00 -19.58
N ALA A 177 -21.06 17.84 -18.97
CA ALA A 177 -22.23 18.44 -19.59
C ALA A 177 -21.95 19.74 -20.37
N ALA A 178 -20.75 20.31 -20.24
CA ALA A 178 -20.39 21.55 -20.92
C ALA A 178 -20.45 21.40 -22.46
N ASN A 179 -21.13 22.35 -23.11
CA ASN A 179 -21.39 22.32 -24.56
C ASN A 179 -20.66 23.44 -25.34
N SER A 180 -19.88 24.27 -24.67
CA SER A 180 -19.11 25.35 -25.27
C SER A 180 -17.78 25.53 -24.54
N GLU A 181 -16.76 26.01 -25.25
CA GLU A 181 -15.42 26.17 -24.67
C GLU A 181 -15.43 27.15 -23.48
N LYS A 182 -16.23 28.22 -23.58
CA LYS A 182 -16.40 29.19 -22.49
C LYS A 182 -17.02 28.55 -21.24
N GLN A 183 -18.07 27.74 -21.41
CA GLN A 183 -18.70 27.02 -20.29
C GLN A 183 -17.75 25.96 -19.70
N LEU A 184 -17.01 25.25 -20.55
CA LEU A 184 -16.05 24.23 -20.14
C LEU A 184 -14.93 24.84 -19.28
N VAL A 185 -14.34 25.95 -19.71
CA VAL A 185 -13.29 26.63 -18.93
C VAL A 185 -13.83 27.09 -17.56
N GLN A 186 -15.06 27.58 -17.51
CA GLN A 186 -15.66 28.02 -16.24
C GLN A 186 -15.97 26.85 -15.29
N THR A 187 -16.60 25.78 -15.80
CA THR A 187 -16.92 24.57 -15.02
C THR A 187 -15.66 23.87 -14.53
N TYR A 188 -14.62 23.79 -15.37
CA TYR A 188 -13.33 23.23 -15.00
C TYR A 188 -12.63 24.04 -13.90
N ARG A 189 -12.65 25.38 -13.97
CA ARG A 189 -12.11 26.23 -12.88
C ARG A 189 -12.80 25.95 -11.55
N ASN A 190 -14.12 25.74 -11.56
CA ASN A 190 -14.85 25.39 -10.36
C ASN A 190 -14.40 24.01 -9.84
N LEU A 191 -14.29 23.00 -10.72
CA LEU A 191 -13.78 21.68 -10.36
C LEU A 191 -12.36 21.75 -9.77
N GLU A 192 -11.45 22.55 -10.33
CA GLU A 192 -10.09 22.69 -9.80
C GLU A 192 -10.04 23.26 -8.39
N VAL A 193 -10.96 24.18 -8.04
CA VAL A 193 -11.07 24.72 -6.68
C VAL A 193 -11.53 23.63 -5.72
N GLU A 194 -12.63 22.95 -6.04
CA GLU A 194 -13.19 21.89 -5.20
C GLU A 194 -12.22 20.70 -5.03
N MET A 195 -11.47 20.37 -6.10
CA MET A 195 -10.46 19.31 -6.09
C MET A 195 -9.29 19.67 -5.18
N LYS A 196 -8.83 20.93 -5.19
CA LYS A 196 -7.75 21.40 -4.29
C LYS A 196 -8.18 21.34 -2.84
N GLU A 197 -9.41 21.74 -2.55
CA GLU A 197 -10.00 21.65 -1.21
C GLU A 197 -10.11 20.19 -0.75
N LEU A 198 -10.64 19.31 -1.60
CA LEU A 198 -10.72 17.87 -1.33
C LEU A 198 -9.36 17.27 -1.00
N VAL A 199 -8.34 17.57 -1.80
CA VAL A 199 -6.97 17.07 -1.59
C VAL A 199 -6.40 17.57 -0.27
N GLU A 200 -6.60 18.85 0.09
CA GLU A 200 -6.05 19.40 1.34
C GLU A 200 -6.77 18.84 2.58
N MET A 201 -8.09 18.66 2.51
CA MET A 201 -8.85 17.98 3.56
C MET A 201 -8.41 16.52 3.73
N THR A 202 -8.22 15.79 2.62
CA THR A 202 -7.76 14.40 2.65
C THR A 202 -6.34 14.30 3.22
N LYS A 203 -5.44 15.25 2.90
CA LYS A 203 -4.11 15.33 3.51
C LYS A 203 -4.13 15.58 5.00
N LYS A 204 -5.07 16.41 5.49
CA LYS A 204 -5.29 16.59 6.94
C LYS A 204 -5.68 15.26 7.58
N ARG A 205 -6.65 14.57 6.96
CA ARG A 205 -7.11 13.25 7.41
C ARG A 205 -5.99 12.21 7.46
N LEU A 206 -5.16 12.14 6.42
CA LEU A 206 -4.03 11.21 6.33
C LEU A 206 -3.08 11.29 7.54
N ARG A 207 -2.88 12.49 8.11
CA ARG A 207 -2.03 12.68 9.30
C ARG A 207 -2.62 12.06 10.57
N ASP A 208 -3.93 11.93 10.62
CA ASP A 208 -4.67 11.48 11.80
C ASP A 208 -5.03 9.99 11.76
N VAL A 209 -5.11 9.40 10.57
CA VAL A 209 -5.32 7.96 10.35
C VAL A 209 -4.15 7.15 10.91
N LYS A 210 -4.47 6.03 11.58
CA LYS A 210 -3.48 5.05 12.06
C LYS A 210 -3.24 3.90 11.08
N ASP A 211 -4.29 3.43 10.42
CA ASP A 211 -4.24 2.26 9.54
C ASP A 211 -3.41 2.57 8.27
N PRO A 212 -2.26 1.90 8.07
CA PRO A 212 -1.42 2.12 6.89
C PRO A 212 -2.14 1.79 5.58
N ALA A 213 -3.02 0.78 5.56
CA ALA A 213 -3.77 0.41 4.35
C ALA A 213 -4.72 1.54 3.92
N MET A 214 -5.46 2.10 4.88
CA MET A 214 -6.28 3.28 4.67
C MET A 214 -5.46 4.50 4.20
N GLN A 215 -4.24 4.68 4.73
CA GLN A 215 -3.38 5.78 4.29
C GLN A 215 -2.93 5.60 2.84
N ASP A 216 -2.51 4.39 2.47
CA ASP A 216 -2.09 4.06 1.10
C ASP A 216 -3.24 4.26 0.10
N ASP A 217 -4.45 3.80 0.43
CA ASP A 217 -5.63 3.92 -0.43
C ASP A 217 -6.04 5.37 -0.66
N LEU A 218 -6.11 6.19 0.40
CA LEU A 218 -6.42 7.61 0.26
C LEU A 218 -5.34 8.35 -0.54
N GLN A 219 -4.07 8.01 -0.33
CA GLN A 219 -2.96 8.62 -1.06
C GLN A 219 -2.98 8.22 -2.55
N ALA A 220 -3.28 6.96 -2.86
CA ALA A 220 -3.45 6.47 -4.21
C ALA A 220 -4.62 7.16 -4.92
N ALA A 221 -5.76 7.32 -4.24
CA ALA A 221 -6.92 8.04 -4.77
C ALA A 221 -6.60 9.51 -5.07
N ILE A 222 -5.91 10.22 -4.17
CA ILE A 222 -5.42 11.60 -4.42
C ILE A 222 -4.54 11.65 -5.68
N SER A 223 -3.65 10.67 -5.84
CA SER A 223 -2.75 10.61 -7.00
C SER A 223 -3.52 10.44 -8.31
N VAL A 224 -4.50 9.53 -8.33
CA VAL A 224 -5.39 9.32 -9.49
C VAL A 224 -6.17 10.60 -9.81
N LEU A 225 -6.77 11.26 -8.82
CA LEU A 225 -7.51 12.51 -9.02
C LEU A 225 -6.64 13.60 -9.67
N LYS A 226 -5.43 13.83 -9.15
CA LYS A 226 -4.51 14.85 -9.66
C LYS A 226 -4.05 14.59 -11.08
N THR A 227 -3.72 13.34 -11.39
CA THR A 227 -3.18 12.96 -12.71
C THR A 227 -4.28 12.82 -13.77
N THR A 228 -5.50 12.50 -13.37
CA THR A 228 -6.63 12.26 -14.29
C THR A 228 -7.41 13.55 -14.61
N THR A 229 -7.43 14.53 -13.70
CA THR A 229 -8.16 15.79 -13.92
C THR A 229 -7.72 16.55 -15.21
N PRO A 230 -6.42 16.64 -15.54
CA PRO A 230 -5.99 17.26 -16.80
C PRO A 230 -6.46 16.55 -18.07
N ILE A 231 -6.46 15.21 -18.10
CA ILE A 231 -6.97 14.45 -19.25
C ILE A 231 -8.50 14.54 -19.37
N MET A 232 -9.22 14.73 -18.26
CA MET A 232 -10.66 15.03 -18.30
C MET A 232 -10.93 16.36 -19.01
N PHE A 233 -10.18 17.41 -18.67
CA PHE A 233 -10.31 18.71 -19.33
C PHE A 233 -9.96 18.65 -20.81
N ALA A 234 -8.81 18.05 -21.15
CA ALA A 234 -8.35 18.00 -22.54
C ALA A 234 -9.31 17.21 -23.43
N SER A 235 -9.81 16.07 -22.95
CA SER A 235 -10.79 15.26 -23.68
C SER A 235 -12.15 15.98 -23.81
N ALA A 236 -12.63 16.65 -22.75
CA ALA A 236 -13.85 17.45 -22.84
C ALA A 236 -13.72 18.63 -23.82
N ARG A 237 -12.56 19.29 -23.84
CA ARG A 237 -12.27 20.38 -24.78
C ARG A 237 -12.23 19.89 -26.22
N ALA A 238 -11.62 18.74 -26.44
CA ALA A 238 -11.61 18.11 -27.75
C ALA A 238 -13.02 17.71 -28.21
N VAL A 239 -13.87 17.15 -27.33
CA VAL A 239 -15.29 16.83 -27.63
C VAL A 239 -16.07 18.07 -28.06
N VAL A 240 -15.92 19.19 -27.35
CA VAL A 240 -16.60 20.46 -27.71
C VAL A 240 -16.14 20.97 -29.07
N SER A 241 -14.88 20.70 -29.44
CA SER A 241 -14.29 21.18 -30.69
C SER A 241 -14.60 20.29 -31.89
N HIS A 242 -14.72 18.97 -31.68
CA HIS A 242 -14.96 17.96 -32.72
C HIS A 242 -16.01 16.93 -32.24
N PRO A 243 -17.29 17.34 -32.08
CA PRO A 243 -18.35 16.48 -31.56
C PRO A 243 -18.70 15.31 -32.49
N GLU A 244 -18.27 15.33 -33.74
CA GLU A 244 -18.48 14.26 -34.71
C GLU A 244 -17.64 13.00 -34.45
N LEU A 245 -16.60 13.09 -33.61
CA LEU A 245 -15.64 12.01 -33.38
C LEU A 245 -16.00 11.19 -32.13
N GLU A 246 -16.58 10.01 -32.35
CA GLU A 246 -17.01 9.10 -31.27
C GLU A 246 -15.87 8.71 -30.31
N GLY A 247 -14.64 8.55 -30.84
CA GLY A 247 -13.47 8.18 -30.03
C GLY A 247 -13.16 9.18 -28.91
N LEU A 248 -13.50 10.46 -29.08
CA LEU A 248 -13.29 11.47 -28.03
C LEU A 248 -14.18 11.23 -26.81
N TYR A 249 -15.39 10.72 -27.03
CA TYR A 249 -16.30 10.36 -25.94
C TYR A 249 -15.77 9.15 -25.15
N ILE A 250 -15.01 8.26 -25.78
CA ILE A 250 -14.33 7.14 -25.10
C ILE A 250 -13.25 7.67 -24.15
N ASN A 251 -12.35 8.53 -24.62
CA ASN A 251 -11.32 9.16 -23.78
C ASN A 251 -11.93 9.96 -22.62
N ARG A 252 -12.97 10.75 -22.89
CA ARG A 252 -13.66 11.55 -21.87
C ARG A 252 -14.35 10.68 -20.83
N LYS A 253 -15.06 9.63 -21.28
CA LYS A 253 -15.70 8.66 -20.40
C LYS A 253 -14.68 7.96 -19.51
N PHE A 254 -13.56 7.53 -20.07
CA PHE A 254 -12.47 6.93 -19.30
C PHE A 254 -11.97 7.88 -18.20
N ALA A 255 -11.67 9.14 -18.55
CA ALA A 255 -11.19 10.12 -17.57
C ALA A 255 -12.21 10.37 -16.44
N ALA A 256 -13.49 10.53 -16.78
CA ALA A 256 -14.56 10.68 -15.80
C ALA A 256 -14.70 9.43 -14.91
N GLU A 257 -14.64 8.23 -15.49
CA GLU A 257 -14.74 6.97 -14.75
C GLU A 257 -13.56 6.78 -13.78
N GLN A 258 -12.33 7.12 -14.19
CA GLN A 258 -11.16 7.04 -13.31
C GLN A 258 -11.26 8.02 -12.12
N ILE A 259 -11.75 9.25 -12.34
CA ILE A 259 -12.02 10.20 -11.25
C ILE A 259 -13.12 9.66 -10.34
N HIS A 260 -14.24 9.19 -10.91
CA HIS A 260 -15.35 8.63 -10.15
C HIS A 260 -14.91 7.44 -9.29
N ARG A 261 -14.12 6.52 -9.84
CA ARG A 261 -13.55 5.37 -9.12
C ARG A 261 -12.66 5.80 -7.95
N ALA A 262 -11.85 6.83 -8.11
CA ALA A 262 -11.04 7.38 -7.01
C ALA A 262 -11.92 8.00 -5.91
N LEU A 263 -13.00 8.71 -6.29
CA LEU A 263 -13.96 9.27 -5.34
C LEU A 263 -14.74 8.19 -4.58
N VAL A 264 -15.15 7.11 -5.26
CA VAL A 264 -15.78 5.93 -4.63
C VAL A 264 -14.81 5.28 -3.65
N CYS A 265 -13.56 5.03 -4.06
CA CYS A 265 -12.53 4.51 -3.16
C CYS A 265 -12.38 5.38 -1.92
N MET A 266 -12.28 6.70 -2.07
CA MET A 266 -12.22 7.62 -0.92
C MET A 266 -13.46 7.49 -0.03
N ASN A 267 -14.65 7.42 -0.61
CA ASN A 267 -15.89 7.27 0.14
C ASN A 267 -15.89 5.98 0.99
N ASP A 268 -15.63 4.83 0.35
CA ASP A 268 -15.61 3.52 0.99
C ASP A 268 -14.57 3.48 2.12
N VAL A 269 -13.35 3.93 1.84
CA VAL A 269 -12.24 3.97 2.81
C VAL A 269 -12.57 4.88 4.00
N LEU A 270 -13.17 6.05 3.76
CA LEU A 270 -13.54 7.00 4.82
C LEU A 270 -14.67 6.49 5.70
N GLN A 271 -15.59 5.72 5.14
CA GLN A 271 -16.67 5.04 5.86
C GLN A 271 -16.20 3.77 6.58
N GLY A 272 -14.98 3.31 6.29
CA GLY A 272 -14.40 2.09 6.87
C GLY A 272 -14.89 0.81 6.20
N GLU A 273 -15.43 0.92 4.99
CA GLU A 273 -15.79 -0.20 4.13
C GLU A 273 -14.56 -0.70 3.37
N LEU A 274 -14.55 -1.98 3.01
CA LEU A 274 -13.50 -2.56 2.17
C LEU A 274 -13.75 -2.15 0.71
N PRO A 275 -12.87 -1.35 0.09
CA PRO A 275 -13.05 -0.95 -1.29
C PRO A 275 -12.84 -2.15 -2.20
N ASN A 276 -13.47 -2.12 -3.38
CA ASN A 276 -13.29 -3.15 -4.39
C ASN A 276 -11.79 -3.29 -4.78
N GLU A 277 -11.34 -4.52 -5.08
CA GLU A 277 -9.95 -4.87 -5.43
C GLU A 277 -9.39 -3.99 -6.56
N ASP A 278 -10.28 -3.57 -7.45
CA ASP A 278 -9.97 -2.79 -8.64
C ASP A 278 -9.83 -1.27 -8.36
N LEU A 279 -10.06 -0.84 -7.11
CA LEU A 279 -10.14 0.56 -6.65
C LEU A 279 -9.07 0.91 -5.60
N ALA A 280 -8.65 -0.05 -4.78
CA ALA A 280 -7.77 0.16 -3.64
C ALA A 280 -6.40 -0.49 -3.84
N ILE A 281 -5.35 0.28 -3.57
CA ILE A 281 -3.99 -0.24 -3.63
C ILE A 281 -3.79 -1.33 -2.57
N SER A 282 -4.41 -1.21 -1.39
CA SER A 282 -4.32 -2.14 -0.25
C SER A 282 -4.61 -3.60 -0.62
N GLN A 283 -5.47 -3.84 -1.61
CA GLN A 283 -5.89 -5.19 -2.01
C GLN A 283 -4.86 -5.93 -2.87
N HIS A 284 -3.83 -5.26 -3.38
CA HIS A 284 -2.89 -5.86 -4.34
C HIS A 284 -1.68 -6.57 -3.71
N GLY A 285 -1.58 -6.64 -2.37
CA GLY A 285 -0.41 -7.20 -1.65
C GLY A 285 -0.34 -8.73 -1.54
N GLY A 286 -1.20 -9.49 -2.23
CA GLY A 286 -1.25 -10.96 -2.11
C GLY A 286 0.02 -11.67 -2.61
N ILE A 287 0.76 -12.33 -1.73
CA ILE A 287 1.97 -13.09 -2.11
C ILE A 287 1.60 -14.31 -2.95
N ASN A 288 2.37 -14.55 -4.02
CA ASN A 288 2.14 -15.67 -4.94
C ASN A 288 2.38 -17.03 -4.26
N GLU A 289 1.63 -18.05 -4.69
CA GLU A 289 1.70 -19.41 -4.17
C GLU A 289 3.11 -20.01 -4.23
N LEU A 290 3.89 -19.71 -5.27
CA LEU A 290 5.28 -20.17 -5.39
C LEU A 290 6.13 -19.72 -4.20
N VAL A 291 6.06 -18.44 -3.86
CA VAL A 291 6.81 -17.88 -2.73
C VAL A 291 6.34 -18.46 -1.41
N LEU A 292 5.01 -18.58 -1.23
CA LEU A 292 4.42 -19.21 -0.05
C LEU A 292 4.85 -20.67 0.08
N ASN A 293 4.96 -21.41 -1.02
CA ASN A 293 5.39 -22.80 -1.03
C ASN A 293 6.87 -22.92 -0.67
N PHE A 294 7.74 -22.03 -1.17
CA PHE A 294 9.13 -21.95 -0.69
C PHE A 294 9.20 -21.73 0.83
N GLU A 295 8.43 -20.78 1.36
CA GLU A 295 8.43 -20.50 2.81
C GLU A 295 7.86 -21.66 3.63
N ARG A 296 6.79 -22.30 3.16
CA ARG A 296 6.19 -23.48 3.81
C ARG A 296 7.18 -24.65 3.81
N PHE A 297 7.88 -24.87 2.69
CA PHE A 297 8.92 -25.87 2.57
C PHE A 297 10.06 -25.60 3.55
N GLN A 298 10.62 -24.40 3.57
CA GLN A 298 11.71 -24.01 4.47
C GLN A 298 11.31 -24.11 5.95
N ARG A 299 10.07 -23.75 6.31
CA ARG A 299 9.57 -23.87 7.68
C ARG A 299 9.36 -25.31 8.14
N ARG A 300 9.05 -26.23 7.22
CA ARG A 300 8.71 -27.63 7.53
C ARG A 300 9.88 -28.59 7.41
N VAL A 301 10.89 -28.27 6.61
CA VAL A 301 11.96 -29.22 6.28
C VAL A 301 13.01 -29.35 7.39
N TYR A 302 13.14 -28.35 8.26
CA TYR A 302 14.02 -28.39 9.42
C TYR A 302 13.23 -28.77 10.66
N MET A 303 13.53 -29.94 11.22
CA MET A 303 12.90 -30.48 12.43
C MET A 303 13.93 -31.25 13.26
N GLU A 304 13.57 -31.57 14.50
CA GLU A 304 14.39 -32.45 15.33
C GLU A 304 14.31 -33.90 14.81
N PRO A 305 15.41 -34.67 14.81
CA PRO A 305 15.41 -36.05 14.31
C PRO A 305 14.40 -36.97 15.03
N SER A 306 14.14 -36.71 16.30
CA SER A 306 13.16 -37.44 17.11
C SER A 306 11.71 -37.18 16.68
N GLU A 307 11.43 -36.04 16.06
CA GLU A 307 10.10 -35.67 15.57
C GLU A 307 9.82 -36.26 14.18
N TYR A 308 10.86 -36.71 13.46
CA TYR A 308 10.72 -37.19 12.09
C TYR A 308 9.89 -38.47 12.00
N GLN A 309 8.84 -38.44 11.17
CA GLN A 309 7.95 -39.57 10.89
C GLN A 309 7.95 -39.86 9.39
N GLN A 310 8.61 -40.92 8.96
CA GLN A 310 8.79 -41.27 7.55
C GLN A 310 7.46 -41.30 6.77
N HIS A 311 6.44 -41.98 7.29
CA HIS A 311 5.12 -42.12 6.64
C HIS A 311 4.33 -40.81 6.50
N ARG A 312 4.71 -39.76 7.24
CA ARG A 312 4.00 -38.47 7.28
C ARG A 312 4.82 -37.35 6.65
N HIS A 313 6.04 -37.15 7.09
CA HIS A 313 6.86 -35.99 6.70
C HIS A 313 7.45 -36.15 5.30
N ARG A 314 7.90 -37.35 4.93
CA ARG A 314 8.45 -37.61 3.59
C ARG A 314 7.47 -37.27 2.46
N PRO A 315 6.25 -37.84 2.40
CA PRO A 315 5.32 -37.52 1.32
C PRO A 315 4.91 -36.05 1.32
N GLN A 316 4.77 -35.41 2.49
CA GLN A 316 4.43 -33.99 2.60
C GLN A 316 5.52 -33.07 2.05
N LEU A 317 6.79 -33.35 2.35
CA LEU A 317 7.92 -32.54 1.87
C LEU A 317 8.16 -32.75 0.37
N GLU A 318 8.01 -33.99 -0.12
CA GLU A 318 8.08 -34.32 -1.55
C GLU A 318 6.95 -33.61 -2.33
N GLU A 319 5.72 -33.63 -1.82
CA GLU A 319 4.59 -32.92 -2.45
C GLU A 319 4.81 -31.40 -2.50
N LEU A 320 5.27 -30.78 -1.41
CA LEU A 320 5.58 -29.35 -1.38
C LEU A 320 6.70 -29.00 -2.37
N LEU A 321 7.73 -29.85 -2.48
CA LEU A 321 8.79 -29.66 -3.46
C LEU A 321 8.26 -29.77 -4.88
N GLU A 322 7.37 -30.74 -5.17
CA GLU A 322 6.78 -30.87 -6.50
C GLU A 322 5.86 -29.71 -6.87
N GLN A 323 5.19 -29.07 -5.90
CA GLN A 323 4.47 -27.81 -6.14
C GLN A 323 5.44 -26.69 -6.55
N ILE A 324 6.56 -26.53 -5.83
CA ILE A 324 7.62 -25.58 -6.20
C ILE A 324 8.18 -25.91 -7.60
N ALA A 325 8.40 -27.18 -7.90
CA ALA A 325 8.92 -27.65 -9.18
C ALA A 325 7.98 -27.30 -10.34
N ARG A 326 6.66 -27.52 -10.18
CA ARG A 326 5.65 -27.18 -11.20
C ARG A 326 5.62 -25.68 -11.48
N SER A 327 5.56 -24.86 -10.44
CA SER A 327 5.55 -23.40 -10.59
C SER A 327 6.86 -22.87 -11.19
N SER A 328 8.01 -23.43 -10.78
CA SER A 328 9.31 -23.06 -11.35
C SER A 328 9.45 -23.48 -12.81
N GLY A 329 8.93 -24.67 -13.15
CA GLY A 329 8.87 -25.18 -14.52
C GLY A 329 7.99 -24.33 -15.42
N PHE A 330 6.82 -23.90 -14.92
CA PHE A 330 5.96 -22.95 -15.64
C PHE A 330 6.67 -21.64 -15.97
N ILE A 331 7.43 -21.07 -15.01
CA ILE A 331 8.22 -19.85 -15.28
C ILE A 331 9.27 -20.11 -16.37
N ALA A 332 9.98 -21.24 -16.29
CA ALA A 332 10.98 -21.60 -17.30
C ALA A 332 10.34 -21.78 -18.69
N ASP A 333 9.23 -22.50 -18.78
CA ASP A 333 8.57 -22.85 -20.04
C ASP A 333 7.80 -21.68 -20.66
N GLN A 334 7.34 -20.69 -19.89
CA GLN A 334 6.64 -19.54 -20.46
C GLN A 334 7.59 -18.41 -20.83
N TYR A 335 8.55 -18.09 -19.95
CA TYR A 335 9.34 -16.87 -20.06
C TYR A 335 10.75 -17.15 -20.58
N CYS A 336 11.34 -18.33 -20.30
CA CYS A 336 12.73 -18.62 -20.69
C CYS A 336 12.88 -19.39 -22.01
N ASN A 337 11.82 -19.58 -22.81
CA ASN A 337 11.89 -20.37 -24.06
C ASN A 337 12.92 -19.84 -25.06
N SER A 338 13.09 -18.53 -25.16
CA SER A 338 14.08 -17.90 -26.04
C SER A 338 15.50 -17.91 -25.45
N ARG A 339 15.65 -18.22 -24.15
CA ARG A 339 16.90 -18.20 -23.38
C ARG A 339 17.19 -19.58 -22.80
N GLN A 340 17.60 -20.52 -23.66
CA GLN A 340 17.80 -21.94 -23.31
C GLN A 340 18.74 -22.17 -22.11
N GLU A 341 19.73 -21.30 -21.91
CA GLU A 341 20.63 -21.39 -20.76
C GLU A 341 19.87 -21.18 -19.43
N ARG A 342 19.00 -20.17 -19.35
CA ARG A 342 18.18 -19.90 -18.16
C ARG A 342 17.18 -21.01 -17.90
N HIS A 343 16.55 -21.49 -18.97
CA HIS A 343 15.65 -22.65 -18.91
C HIS A 343 16.37 -23.84 -18.27
N GLY A 344 17.53 -24.21 -18.82
CA GLY A 344 18.35 -25.30 -18.29
C GLY A 344 18.79 -25.10 -16.83
N GLN A 345 19.17 -23.89 -16.44
CA GLN A 345 19.56 -23.56 -15.07
C GLN A 345 18.41 -23.77 -14.07
N ILE A 346 17.18 -23.36 -14.40
CA ILE A 346 16.02 -23.55 -13.52
C ILE A 346 15.70 -25.05 -13.38
N ILE A 347 15.64 -25.78 -14.49
CA ILE A 347 15.36 -27.22 -14.48
C ILE A 347 16.42 -27.99 -13.69
N ALA A 348 17.70 -27.68 -13.91
CA ALA A 348 18.80 -28.25 -13.13
C ALA A 348 18.70 -27.89 -11.64
N GLY A 349 18.32 -26.64 -11.32
CA GLY A 349 18.09 -26.18 -9.95
C GLY A 349 17.01 -26.98 -9.23
N VAL A 350 15.88 -27.25 -9.90
CA VAL A 350 14.80 -28.10 -9.37
C VAL A 350 15.29 -29.53 -9.12
N ASN A 351 16.02 -30.13 -10.07
CA ASN A 351 16.55 -31.49 -9.90
C ASN A 351 17.58 -31.58 -8.78
N ASN A 352 18.44 -30.56 -8.64
CA ASN A 352 19.38 -30.47 -7.52
C ASN A 352 18.67 -30.35 -6.17
N LEU A 353 17.55 -29.62 -6.11
CA LEU A 353 16.74 -29.50 -4.90
C LEU A 353 16.06 -30.84 -4.55
N ARG A 354 15.56 -31.58 -5.55
CA ARG A 354 15.04 -32.95 -5.36
C ARG A 354 16.08 -33.86 -4.73
N GLN A 355 17.29 -33.88 -5.29
CA GLN A 355 18.37 -34.72 -4.77
C GLN A 355 18.73 -34.33 -3.33
N ALA A 356 18.91 -33.04 -3.06
CA ALA A 356 19.23 -32.55 -1.72
C ALA A 356 18.15 -32.90 -0.68
N LEU A 357 16.87 -32.92 -1.08
CA LEU A 357 15.79 -33.37 -0.19
C LEU A 357 15.91 -34.87 0.10
N GLN A 358 16.17 -35.69 -0.90
CA GLN A 358 16.33 -37.15 -0.70
C GLN A 358 17.53 -37.47 0.21
N ASP A 359 18.63 -36.75 0.06
CA ASP A 359 19.81 -36.89 0.92
C ASP A 359 19.46 -36.53 2.36
N LEU A 360 18.78 -35.39 2.59
CA LEU A 360 18.36 -34.96 3.92
C LEU A 360 17.37 -35.94 4.58
N LEU A 361 16.38 -36.43 3.84
CA LEU A 361 15.41 -37.41 4.35
C LEU A 361 16.10 -38.72 4.76
N THR A 362 17.10 -39.15 3.99
CA THR A 362 17.92 -40.32 4.32
C THR A 362 18.70 -40.10 5.61
N GLU A 363 19.26 -38.91 5.82
CA GLU A 363 19.94 -38.58 7.07
C GLU A 363 18.97 -38.47 8.26
N TYR A 364 17.76 -37.95 8.07
CA TYR A 364 16.74 -38.00 9.13
C TYR A 364 16.43 -39.44 9.55
N GLU A 365 16.23 -40.34 8.59
CA GLU A 365 15.96 -41.77 8.85
C GLU A 365 17.09 -42.45 9.64
N LYS A 366 18.36 -42.10 9.37
CA LYS A 366 19.54 -42.62 10.09
C LYS A 366 19.70 -42.06 11.52
N ASN A 367 19.14 -40.89 11.78
CA ASN A 367 19.31 -40.16 13.05
C ASN A 367 18.11 -40.30 14.00
N VAL A 368 17.02 -40.96 13.59
CA VAL A 368 15.90 -41.28 14.49
C VAL A 368 16.39 -42.11 15.69
N GLY A 369 16.12 -41.63 16.91
CA GLY A 369 16.46 -42.32 18.15
C GLY A 369 17.92 -42.20 18.60
N ARG A 370 18.75 -41.39 17.91
CA ARG A 370 20.09 -41.03 18.41
C ARG A 370 20.01 -39.95 19.49
N ILE A 371 20.94 -40.00 20.45
CA ILE A 371 21.06 -39.02 21.54
C ILE A 371 21.62 -37.70 21.00
N GLU A 372 22.60 -37.77 20.09
CA GLU A 372 23.19 -36.61 19.42
C GLU A 372 23.04 -36.76 17.88
N PRO A 373 22.59 -35.69 17.19
CA PRO A 373 22.55 -35.68 15.72
C PRO A 373 23.94 -35.83 15.10
N SER A 374 24.01 -36.52 13.96
CA SER A 374 25.24 -36.66 13.18
C SER A 374 25.63 -35.36 12.46
N GLU A 375 26.93 -35.09 12.33
CA GLU A 375 27.45 -34.01 11.48
C GLU A 375 26.92 -34.08 10.03
N ASP A 376 26.70 -35.28 9.49
CA ASP A 376 26.17 -35.49 8.13
C ASP A 376 24.74 -34.94 7.98
N LEU A 377 23.93 -34.99 9.05
CA LEU A 377 22.60 -34.40 9.06
C LEU A 377 22.68 -32.87 8.98
N ASP A 378 23.58 -32.25 9.74
CA ASP A 378 23.76 -30.80 9.73
C ASP A 378 24.31 -30.31 8.39
N LEU A 379 25.25 -31.05 7.80
CA LEU A 379 25.74 -30.81 6.44
C LEU A 379 24.61 -30.91 5.41
N SER A 380 23.74 -31.91 5.51
CA SER A 380 22.59 -32.09 4.61
C SER A 380 21.56 -30.96 4.74
N LYS A 381 21.32 -30.46 5.97
CA LYS A 381 20.47 -29.29 6.21
C LYS A 381 21.03 -28.04 5.52
N VAL A 382 22.33 -27.78 5.67
CA VAL A 382 23.01 -26.64 5.02
C VAL A 382 23.01 -26.79 3.50
N TYR A 383 23.24 -28.00 2.98
CA TYR A 383 23.23 -28.28 1.55
C TYR A 383 21.85 -28.03 0.93
N LEU A 384 20.78 -28.51 1.57
CA LEU A 384 19.41 -28.22 1.13
C LEU A 384 19.11 -26.71 1.15
N ALA A 385 19.48 -26.01 2.23
CA ALA A 385 19.31 -24.57 2.32
C ALA A 385 19.98 -23.83 1.15
N HIS A 386 21.18 -24.27 0.77
CA HIS A 386 21.91 -23.74 -0.38
C HIS A 386 21.14 -23.98 -1.69
N LYS A 387 20.60 -25.19 -1.91
CA LYS A 387 19.84 -25.50 -3.13
C LYS A 387 18.52 -24.74 -3.25
N VAL A 388 17.83 -24.51 -2.14
CA VAL A 388 16.65 -23.62 -2.14
C VAL A 388 17.04 -22.20 -2.56
N ARG A 389 18.13 -21.66 -2.00
CA ARG A 389 18.63 -20.33 -2.33
C ARG A 389 19.07 -20.23 -3.80
N ASP A 390 19.75 -21.25 -4.32
CA ASP A 390 20.18 -21.32 -5.72
C ASP A 390 18.97 -21.28 -6.67
N LEU A 391 17.96 -22.11 -6.43
CA LEU A 391 16.76 -22.12 -7.27
C LEU A 391 16.05 -20.76 -7.26
N ARG A 392 15.87 -20.15 -6.08
CA ARG A 392 15.29 -18.79 -5.97
C ARG A 392 16.13 -17.75 -6.73
N ARG A 393 17.45 -17.87 -6.70
CA ARG A 393 18.36 -16.98 -7.45
C ARG A 393 18.24 -17.18 -8.96
N HIS A 394 18.14 -18.44 -9.44
CA HIS A 394 17.92 -18.71 -10.86
C HIS A 394 16.60 -18.13 -11.36
N LEU A 395 15.52 -18.28 -10.60
CA LEU A 395 14.23 -17.66 -10.90
C LEU A 395 14.33 -16.13 -10.96
N ARG A 396 14.94 -15.49 -9.96
CA ARG A 396 15.14 -14.02 -9.98
C ARG A 396 15.94 -13.57 -11.19
N ARG A 397 17.08 -14.19 -11.49
CA ARG A 397 17.93 -13.81 -12.63
C ARG A 397 17.21 -13.99 -13.97
N ALA A 398 16.40 -15.05 -14.11
CA ALA A 398 15.57 -15.23 -15.30
C ALA A 398 14.54 -14.09 -15.47
N VAL A 399 13.97 -13.57 -14.40
CA VAL A 399 13.07 -12.41 -14.47
C VAL A 399 13.84 -11.12 -14.76
N VAL A 400 15.00 -10.92 -14.14
CA VAL A 400 15.86 -9.75 -14.37
C VAL A 400 16.35 -9.67 -15.81
N ASP A 401 16.59 -10.81 -16.46
CA ASP A 401 16.88 -10.88 -17.89
C ASP A 401 15.80 -10.17 -18.72
N HIS A 402 14.52 -10.45 -18.46
CA HIS A 402 13.39 -9.79 -19.14
C HIS A 402 13.27 -8.31 -18.77
N VAL A 403 13.49 -7.97 -17.50
CA VAL A 403 13.49 -6.57 -17.05
C VAL A 403 14.55 -5.77 -17.82
N SER A 404 15.76 -6.32 -17.93
CA SER A 404 16.88 -5.67 -18.59
C SER A 404 16.61 -5.41 -20.07
N ASP A 405 15.81 -6.25 -20.74
CA ASP A 405 15.44 -6.06 -22.15
C ASP A 405 14.25 -5.11 -22.32
N VAL A 406 13.15 -5.37 -21.61
CA VAL A 406 11.88 -4.66 -21.79
C VAL A 406 11.96 -3.23 -21.24
N PHE A 407 12.67 -3.01 -20.12
CA PHE A 407 12.78 -1.69 -19.50
C PHE A 407 14.04 -0.92 -19.95
N LEU A 408 14.72 -1.39 -21.01
CA LEU A 408 15.86 -0.69 -21.59
C LEU A 408 15.44 0.63 -22.24
N ASP A 409 14.35 0.59 -23.00
CA ASP A 409 13.79 1.74 -23.70
C ASP A 409 12.28 1.78 -23.51
N THR A 410 11.86 2.56 -22.52
CA THR A 410 10.46 2.71 -22.13
C THR A 410 9.76 3.88 -22.81
N LYS A 411 10.44 4.64 -23.68
CA LYS A 411 9.91 5.92 -24.19
C LYS A 411 9.74 5.92 -25.70
N THR A 412 10.67 5.33 -26.44
CA THR A 412 10.69 5.40 -27.90
C THR A 412 9.41 4.89 -28.57
N PRO A 413 8.78 3.78 -28.13
CA PRO A 413 7.53 3.33 -28.74
C PRO A 413 6.40 4.39 -28.69
N LEU A 414 6.28 5.12 -27.57
CA LEU A 414 5.31 6.22 -27.45
C LEU A 414 5.68 7.41 -28.34
N LEU A 415 6.96 7.79 -28.37
CA LEU A 415 7.43 8.92 -29.18
C LEU A 415 7.16 8.70 -30.67
N TYR A 416 7.37 7.48 -31.17
CA TYR A 416 7.05 7.14 -32.56
C TYR A 416 5.56 7.21 -32.86
N LEU A 417 4.71 6.77 -31.91
CA LEU A 417 3.26 6.89 -32.03
C LEU A 417 2.82 8.36 -32.07
N GLU A 418 3.34 9.20 -31.17
CA GLU A 418 3.07 10.63 -31.14
C GLU A 418 3.53 11.33 -32.42
N GLU A 419 4.73 11.01 -32.90
CA GLU A 419 5.28 11.61 -34.11
C GLU A 419 4.44 11.27 -35.34
N ALA A 420 4.08 9.99 -35.52
CA ALA A 420 3.24 9.56 -36.64
C ALA A 420 1.84 10.21 -36.58
N ALA A 421 1.23 10.24 -35.39
CA ALA A 421 -0.06 10.90 -35.18
C ALA A 421 0.01 12.41 -35.49
N SER A 422 1.05 13.11 -35.05
CA SER A 422 1.21 14.55 -35.26
C SER A 422 1.38 14.96 -36.73
N LYS A 423 1.84 14.02 -37.57
CA LYS A 423 2.00 14.21 -39.03
C LYS A 423 0.76 13.82 -39.82
N GLY A 424 -0.27 13.25 -39.17
CA GLY A 424 -1.43 12.69 -39.87
C GLY A 424 -1.10 11.43 -40.68
N ASP A 425 -0.01 10.74 -40.36
CA ASP A 425 0.38 9.50 -41.05
C ASP A 425 -0.37 8.31 -40.43
N PHE A 426 -1.50 7.95 -41.00
CA PHE A 426 -2.36 6.89 -40.48
C PHE A 426 -1.68 5.52 -40.50
N ASN A 427 -0.96 5.20 -41.58
CA ASN A 427 -0.27 3.91 -41.71
C ASN A 427 0.90 3.81 -40.72
N GLY A 428 1.68 4.90 -40.59
CA GLY A 428 2.73 5.01 -39.59
C GLY A 428 2.18 4.89 -38.16
N ALA A 429 1.08 5.59 -37.86
CA ALA A 429 0.44 5.55 -36.55
C ALA A 429 -0.12 4.18 -36.21
N GLN A 430 -0.68 3.45 -37.19
CA GLN A 430 -1.17 2.09 -36.99
C GLN A 430 -0.04 1.12 -36.64
N ASN A 431 1.07 1.17 -37.37
CA ASN A 431 2.24 0.34 -37.07
C ASN A 431 2.85 0.70 -35.71
N ALA A 432 3.00 1.99 -35.41
CA ALA A 432 3.52 2.47 -34.13
C ALA A 432 2.60 2.09 -32.96
N ALA A 433 1.28 2.10 -33.15
CA ALA A 433 0.31 1.71 -32.12
C ALA A 433 0.45 0.24 -31.72
N VAL A 434 0.66 -0.67 -32.69
CA VAL A 434 0.88 -2.09 -32.42
C VAL A 434 2.16 -2.28 -31.59
N VAL A 435 3.27 -1.65 -32.01
CA VAL A 435 4.55 -1.72 -31.28
C VAL A 435 4.43 -1.15 -29.87
N PHE A 436 3.74 -0.02 -29.71
CA PHE A 436 3.50 0.59 -28.40
C PHE A 436 2.65 -0.30 -27.49
N GLN A 437 1.57 -0.88 -28.00
CA GLN A 437 0.69 -1.76 -27.23
C GLN A 437 1.38 -3.05 -26.81
N GLU A 438 2.13 -3.68 -27.71
CA GLU A 438 2.92 -4.87 -27.42
C GLU A 438 3.98 -4.57 -26.35
N HIS A 439 4.71 -3.46 -26.51
CA HIS A 439 5.71 -3.05 -25.52
C HIS A 439 5.09 -2.78 -24.15
N ALA A 440 3.99 -2.01 -24.07
CA ALA A 440 3.29 -1.73 -22.83
C ALA A 440 2.71 -3.01 -22.18
N GLY A 441 2.21 -3.95 -22.99
CA GLY A 441 1.78 -5.27 -22.54
C GLY A 441 2.92 -6.06 -21.91
N ASN A 442 4.07 -6.14 -22.60
CA ASN A 442 5.27 -6.80 -22.09
C ASN A 442 5.73 -6.18 -20.76
N MET A 443 5.71 -4.85 -20.61
CA MET A 443 6.06 -4.19 -19.34
C MET A 443 5.14 -4.63 -18.19
N VAL A 444 3.83 -4.72 -18.44
CA VAL A 444 2.84 -5.17 -17.45
C VAL A 444 3.03 -6.63 -17.09
N GLU A 445 3.27 -7.50 -18.07
CA GLU A 445 3.53 -8.93 -17.86
C GLU A 445 4.79 -9.16 -17.03
N ILE A 446 5.90 -8.48 -17.36
CA ILE A 446 7.15 -8.59 -16.61
C ILE A 446 6.99 -8.04 -15.19
N ALA A 447 6.25 -6.94 -14.99
CA ALA A 447 5.93 -6.45 -13.66
C ALA A 447 5.15 -7.47 -12.81
N ARG A 448 4.18 -8.18 -13.41
CA ARG A 448 3.43 -9.27 -12.74
C ARG A 448 4.35 -10.44 -12.41
N LEU A 449 5.27 -10.80 -13.32
CA LEU A 449 6.25 -11.86 -13.09
C LEU A 449 7.22 -11.54 -11.94
N VAL A 450 7.68 -10.29 -11.83
CA VAL A 450 8.47 -9.83 -10.66
C VAL A 450 7.67 -10.02 -9.36
N CYS A 451 6.38 -9.70 -9.38
CA CYS A 451 5.52 -9.91 -8.21
C CYS A 451 5.40 -11.39 -7.81
N ASP A 452 5.36 -12.28 -8.80
CA ASP A 452 5.16 -13.72 -8.58
C ASP A 452 6.33 -14.43 -7.88
N ILE A 453 7.52 -13.82 -7.91
CA ILE A 453 8.72 -14.35 -7.27
C ILE A 453 9.19 -13.53 -6.05
N SER A 454 8.47 -12.45 -5.72
CA SER A 454 8.79 -11.58 -4.60
C SER A 454 8.09 -12.03 -3.31
N SER A 455 8.80 -11.91 -2.19
CA SER A 455 8.25 -12.08 -0.84
C SER A 455 7.89 -10.77 -0.15
N ASP A 456 8.17 -9.62 -0.78
CA ASP A 456 7.84 -8.30 -0.24
C ASP A 456 6.40 -7.93 -0.62
N ALA A 457 5.47 -8.12 0.32
CA ALA A 457 4.05 -7.83 0.12
C ALA A 457 3.78 -6.33 -0.14
N ASP A 458 4.56 -5.43 0.45
CA ASP A 458 4.39 -3.98 0.27
C ASP A 458 4.85 -3.55 -1.12
N GLY A 459 6.03 -4.00 -1.56
CA GLY A 459 6.49 -3.73 -2.92
C GLY A 459 5.61 -4.40 -3.99
N VAL A 460 5.16 -5.64 -3.77
CA VAL A 460 4.21 -6.35 -4.67
C VAL A 460 2.92 -5.56 -4.84
N ARG A 461 2.40 -5.02 -3.72
CA ARG A 461 1.19 -4.19 -3.73
C ARG A 461 1.34 -2.99 -4.66
N VAL A 462 2.42 -2.23 -4.51
CA VAL A 462 2.68 -1.03 -5.32
C VAL A 462 2.91 -1.39 -6.79
N LEU A 463 3.69 -2.44 -7.08
CA LEU A 463 4.01 -2.83 -8.45
C LEU A 463 2.77 -3.31 -9.21
N ARG A 464 1.93 -4.15 -8.61
CA ARG A 464 0.69 -4.62 -9.24
C ARG A 464 -0.30 -3.51 -9.52
N TYR A 465 -0.50 -2.60 -8.56
CA TYR A 465 -1.38 -1.45 -8.76
C TYR A 465 -0.85 -0.53 -9.88
N SER A 466 0.47 -0.30 -9.92
CA SER A 466 1.09 0.48 -11.00
C SER A 466 0.92 -0.19 -12.37
N ALA A 467 1.04 -1.51 -12.43
CA ALA A 467 0.83 -2.29 -13.65
C ALA A 467 -0.63 -2.19 -14.14
N LEU A 468 -1.60 -2.30 -13.23
CA LEU A 468 -3.03 -2.10 -13.52
C LEU A 468 -3.31 -0.71 -14.10
N LEU A 469 -2.70 0.33 -13.54
CA LEU A 469 -2.85 1.70 -14.05
C LEU A 469 -2.25 1.85 -15.44
N CYS A 470 -1.08 1.23 -15.72
CA CYS A 470 -0.47 1.24 -17.06
C CYS A 470 -1.35 0.52 -18.10
N GLU A 471 -1.88 -0.64 -17.74
CA GLU A 471 -2.79 -1.43 -18.57
C GLU A 471 -4.04 -0.64 -18.94
N LYS A 472 -4.68 0.03 -17.97
CA LYS A 472 -5.91 0.80 -18.18
C LYS A 472 -5.72 2.04 -19.09
N ILE A 473 -4.58 2.72 -19.02
CA ILE A 473 -4.34 3.96 -19.80
C ILE A 473 -3.87 3.68 -21.23
N THR A 474 -3.13 2.60 -21.47
CA THR A 474 -2.53 2.24 -22.77
C THR A 474 -3.52 2.32 -23.95
N PRO A 475 -4.72 1.71 -23.92
CA PRO A 475 -5.66 1.81 -25.04
C PRO A 475 -6.17 3.24 -25.27
N GLN A 476 -6.20 4.08 -24.23
CA GLN A 476 -6.66 5.46 -24.33
C GLN A 476 -5.64 6.37 -25.01
N VAL A 477 -4.34 6.10 -24.80
CA VAL A 477 -3.24 6.77 -25.53
C VAL A 477 -3.33 6.46 -27.02
N VAL A 478 -3.54 5.19 -27.38
CA VAL A 478 -3.69 4.77 -28.77
C VAL A 478 -4.90 5.43 -29.43
N ASN A 479 -6.04 5.47 -28.74
CA ASN A 479 -7.23 6.17 -29.21
C ASN A 479 -6.95 7.68 -29.41
N ALA A 480 -6.29 8.34 -28.46
CA ALA A 480 -5.91 9.75 -28.57
C ALA A 480 -4.97 10.00 -29.77
N ALA A 481 -4.05 9.07 -30.06
CA ALA A 481 -3.14 9.15 -31.20
C ALA A 481 -3.88 9.05 -32.54
N PHE A 482 -4.82 8.11 -32.67
CA PHE A 482 -5.63 7.99 -33.90
C PHE A 482 -6.54 9.21 -34.12
N LEU A 483 -7.15 9.75 -33.06
CA LEU A 483 -7.95 10.98 -33.12
C LEU A 483 -7.10 12.18 -33.53
N LEU A 484 -5.87 12.29 -33.01
CA LEU A 484 -4.93 13.30 -33.45
C LEU A 484 -4.55 13.10 -34.93
N CYS A 485 -4.33 11.87 -35.37
CA CYS A 485 -4.01 11.57 -36.78
C CYS A 485 -5.10 12.09 -37.73
N GLU A 486 -6.37 11.85 -37.38
CA GLU A 486 -7.53 12.30 -38.16
C GLU A 486 -7.65 13.84 -38.24
N LYS A 487 -7.30 14.54 -37.15
CA LYS A 487 -7.38 16.01 -37.05
C LYS A 487 -6.04 16.63 -36.64
N HIS A 488 -4.96 16.29 -37.34
CA HIS A 488 -3.57 16.61 -36.96
C HIS A 488 -3.25 18.11 -36.83
N GLY A 489 -4.03 18.99 -37.48
CA GLY A 489 -3.90 20.45 -37.33
C GLY A 489 -4.59 21.03 -36.07
N SER A 490 -5.45 20.26 -35.40
CA SER A 490 -6.29 20.73 -34.30
C SER A 490 -5.50 20.88 -33.00
N VAL A 491 -5.48 22.08 -32.42
CA VAL A 491 -4.83 22.34 -31.14
C VAL A 491 -5.45 21.51 -30.00
N PRO A 492 -6.78 21.44 -29.82
CA PRO A 492 -7.40 20.57 -28.82
C PRO A 492 -7.00 19.09 -28.92
N MET A 493 -6.75 18.58 -30.15
CA MET A 493 -6.34 17.19 -30.34
C MET A 493 -4.89 16.95 -29.93
N LYS A 494 -4.00 17.90 -30.26
CA LYS A 494 -2.60 17.86 -29.82
C LYS A 494 -2.51 17.88 -28.31
N GLU A 495 -3.27 18.77 -27.67
CA GLU A 495 -3.34 18.84 -26.21
C GLU A 495 -3.87 17.54 -25.60
N ASN A 496 -4.95 16.96 -26.17
CA ASN A 496 -5.48 15.68 -25.70
C ASN A 496 -4.42 14.57 -25.76
N MET A 497 -3.73 14.42 -26.90
CA MET A 497 -2.66 13.43 -27.04
C MET A 497 -1.55 13.64 -26.00
N ILE A 498 -1.04 14.88 -25.87
CA ILE A 498 0.03 15.20 -24.92
C ILE A 498 -0.37 14.86 -23.48
N GLN A 499 -1.61 15.17 -23.07
CA GLN A 499 -2.05 14.87 -21.71
C GLN A 499 -2.12 13.35 -21.45
N PHE A 500 -2.64 12.56 -22.40
CA PHE A 500 -2.66 11.11 -22.28
C PHE A 500 -1.25 10.50 -22.27
N ALA A 501 -0.35 10.99 -23.13
CA ALA A 501 1.06 10.58 -23.18
C ALA A 501 1.82 10.90 -21.89
N ASN A 502 1.58 12.08 -21.30
CA ASN A 502 2.17 12.47 -20.01
C ASN A 502 1.69 11.55 -18.88
N VAL A 503 0.39 11.28 -18.79
CA VAL A 503 -0.17 10.38 -17.76
C VAL A 503 0.37 8.96 -17.92
N TRP A 504 0.51 8.45 -19.15
CA TRP A 504 1.16 7.16 -19.39
C TRP A 504 2.62 7.16 -18.94
N SER A 505 3.39 8.19 -19.29
CA SER A 505 4.81 8.32 -18.94
C SER A 505 5.02 8.39 -17.43
N ASP A 506 4.16 9.12 -16.72
CA ASP A 506 4.19 9.18 -15.25
C ASP A 506 3.88 7.82 -14.61
N ARG A 507 2.89 7.08 -15.14
CA ARG A 507 2.55 5.72 -14.66
C ARG A 507 3.70 4.74 -14.92
N VAL A 508 4.32 4.78 -16.09
CA VAL A 508 5.50 3.96 -16.42
C VAL A 508 6.70 4.30 -15.54
N ARG A 509 6.90 5.58 -15.19
CA ARG A 509 7.95 5.97 -14.23
C ARG A 509 7.71 5.32 -12.87
N VAL A 510 6.49 5.39 -12.34
CA VAL A 510 6.15 4.77 -11.05
C VAL A 510 6.27 3.24 -11.12
N LEU A 511 5.83 2.62 -12.21
CA LEU A 511 6.00 1.19 -12.48
C LEU A 511 7.46 0.77 -12.40
N THR A 512 8.34 1.48 -13.12
CA THR A 512 9.79 1.21 -13.15
C THR A 512 10.41 1.36 -11.76
N MET A 513 10.05 2.40 -11.00
CA MET A 513 10.56 2.61 -9.65
C MET A 513 10.12 1.50 -8.68
N ALA A 514 8.86 1.09 -8.74
CA ALA A 514 8.34 -0.01 -7.92
C ALA A 514 8.99 -1.35 -8.29
N LEU A 515 9.20 -1.57 -9.59
CA LEU A 515 9.87 -2.76 -10.12
C LEU A 515 11.32 -2.85 -9.63
N ASP A 516 12.07 -1.75 -9.70
CA ASP A 516 13.46 -1.71 -9.25
C ASP A 516 13.60 -1.99 -7.75
N SER A 517 12.65 -1.51 -6.95
CA SER A 517 12.67 -1.74 -5.50
C SER A 517 12.52 -3.22 -5.11
N LEU A 518 11.92 -4.03 -5.98
CA LEU A 518 11.74 -5.47 -5.75
C LEU A 518 12.89 -6.33 -6.28
N ILE A 519 13.79 -5.76 -7.08
CA ILE A 519 14.88 -6.49 -7.71
C ILE A 519 16.15 -6.29 -6.88
N PRO A 520 16.79 -7.37 -6.38
CA PRO A 520 18.06 -7.24 -5.69
C PRO A 520 19.14 -6.66 -6.62
N LEU A 521 19.83 -5.61 -6.16
CA LEU A 521 20.89 -4.96 -6.94
C LEU A 521 21.94 -5.95 -7.45
N ASP A 522 22.35 -6.91 -6.63
CA ASP A 522 23.36 -7.92 -7.01
C ASP A 522 22.91 -8.77 -8.20
N ASP A 523 21.63 -9.15 -8.26
CA ASP A 523 21.08 -9.93 -9.38
C ASP A 523 20.94 -9.03 -10.63
N PHE A 524 20.54 -7.77 -10.46
CA PHE A 524 20.48 -6.78 -11.55
C PHE A 524 21.85 -6.52 -12.19
N LEU A 525 22.88 -6.28 -11.37
CA LEU A 525 24.24 -6.02 -11.85
C LEU A 525 24.84 -7.26 -12.53
N ALA A 526 24.66 -8.45 -11.94
CA ALA A 526 25.16 -9.69 -12.52
C ALA A 526 24.55 -9.98 -13.90
N VAL A 527 23.26 -9.73 -14.09
CA VAL A 527 22.60 -9.90 -15.39
C VAL A 527 23.05 -8.81 -16.37
N SER A 528 23.10 -7.56 -15.92
CA SER A 528 23.48 -6.44 -16.78
C SER A 528 24.91 -6.57 -17.30
N GLU A 529 25.83 -7.10 -16.49
CA GLU A 529 27.21 -7.43 -16.92
C GLU A 529 27.21 -8.46 -18.05
N VAL A 530 26.41 -9.53 -17.94
CA VAL A 530 26.30 -10.56 -18.98
C VAL A 530 25.75 -9.96 -20.27
N HIS A 531 24.67 -9.18 -20.19
CA HIS A 531 24.07 -8.54 -21.36
C HIS A 531 25.01 -7.53 -22.04
N ILE A 532 25.74 -6.71 -21.27
CA ILE A 532 26.74 -5.80 -21.86
C ILE A 532 27.82 -6.58 -22.60
N ASN A 533 28.29 -7.69 -22.03
CA ASN A 533 29.27 -8.55 -22.69
C ASN A 533 28.72 -9.17 -24.00
N GLU A 534 27.46 -9.58 -24.02
CA GLU A 534 26.77 -10.08 -25.22
C GLU A 534 26.62 -8.98 -26.28
N ASP A 535 26.16 -7.79 -25.89
CA ASP A 535 26.02 -6.65 -26.79
C ASP A 535 27.37 -6.22 -27.37
N CYS A 536 28.45 -6.26 -26.58
CA CYS A 536 29.82 -6.02 -27.05
C CYS A 536 30.26 -7.06 -28.10
N ARG A 537 29.96 -8.35 -27.88
CA ARG A 537 30.26 -9.41 -28.85
C ARG A 537 29.48 -9.21 -30.15
N HIS A 538 28.20 -8.84 -30.06
CA HIS A 538 27.38 -8.53 -31.23
C HIS A 538 27.90 -7.30 -31.99
N GLY A 539 28.33 -6.26 -31.28
CA GLY A 539 28.96 -5.08 -31.89
C GLY A 539 30.26 -5.42 -32.62
N ILE A 540 31.14 -6.23 -32.03
CA ILE A 540 32.38 -6.71 -32.69
C ILE A 540 32.05 -7.50 -33.95
N LYS A 541 31.05 -8.39 -33.88
CA LYS A 541 30.58 -9.14 -35.06
C LYS A 541 30.07 -8.21 -36.16
N ALA A 542 29.28 -7.20 -35.82
CA ALA A 542 28.78 -6.20 -36.77
C ALA A 542 29.91 -5.41 -37.45
N ILE A 543 30.99 -5.10 -36.73
CA ILE A 543 32.20 -4.49 -37.30
C ILE A 543 32.85 -5.42 -38.33
N VAL A 544 33.03 -6.70 -37.96
CA VAL A 544 33.62 -7.71 -38.86
C VAL A 544 32.77 -7.89 -40.13
N GLU A 545 31.45 -7.89 -39.97
CA GLU A 545 30.48 -8.03 -41.07
C GLU A 545 30.23 -6.72 -41.83
N SER A 546 30.84 -5.60 -41.42
CA SER A 546 30.66 -4.27 -42.01
C SER A 546 29.20 -3.78 -42.02
N SER A 547 28.40 -4.17 -41.02
CA SER A 547 26.99 -3.78 -40.89
C SER A 547 26.84 -2.56 -40.00
N GLY A 548 26.79 -1.37 -40.62
CA GLY A 548 26.57 -0.09 -39.91
C GLY A 548 25.30 -0.03 -39.06
N PRO A 549 24.12 -0.46 -39.56
CA PRO A 549 22.87 -0.41 -38.80
C PRO A 549 22.88 -1.29 -37.54
N VAL A 550 23.46 -2.50 -37.64
CA VAL A 550 23.55 -3.42 -36.48
C VAL A 550 24.55 -2.88 -35.45
N LEU A 551 25.64 -2.25 -35.91
CA LEU A 551 26.61 -1.61 -35.02
C LEU A 551 25.97 -0.43 -34.25
N ASP A 552 25.18 0.40 -34.93
CA ASP A 552 24.48 1.53 -34.28
C ASP A 552 23.46 1.04 -33.23
N GLN A 553 22.68 -0.01 -33.58
CA GLN A 553 21.73 -0.63 -32.68
C GLN A 553 22.42 -1.20 -31.42
N THR A 554 23.48 -2.00 -31.61
CA THR A 554 24.22 -2.62 -30.49
C THR A 554 24.91 -1.59 -29.61
N ALA A 555 25.49 -0.52 -30.20
CA ALA A 555 26.02 0.61 -29.44
C ALA A 555 24.92 1.33 -28.64
N GLY A 556 23.72 1.45 -29.21
CA GLY A 556 22.53 1.95 -28.54
C GLY A 556 22.16 1.12 -27.30
N PHE A 557 22.16 -0.21 -27.41
CA PHE A 557 21.89 -1.11 -26.29
C PHE A 557 22.94 -1.00 -25.18
N ILE A 558 24.23 -1.00 -25.52
CA ILE A 558 25.31 -0.83 -24.54
C ILE A 558 25.15 0.49 -23.79
N ARG A 559 24.87 1.59 -24.52
CA ARG A 559 24.64 2.91 -23.92
C ARG A 559 23.42 2.90 -23.00
N GLY A 560 22.30 2.35 -23.46
CA GLY A 560 21.06 2.26 -22.68
C GLY A 560 21.27 1.47 -21.38
N ARG A 561 21.89 0.28 -21.47
CA ARG A 561 22.15 -0.56 -20.30
C ARG A 561 23.11 0.12 -19.32
N SER A 562 24.14 0.80 -19.83
CA SER A 562 25.08 1.55 -18.99
C SER A 562 24.39 2.69 -18.24
N LEU A 563 23.53 3.46 -18.91
CA LEU A 563 22.73 4.52 -18.27
C LEU A 563 21.80 3.94 -17.21
N ARG A 564 21.13 2.83 -17.52
CA ARG A 564 20.23 2.15 -16.60
C ARG A 564 20.95 1.65 -15.35
N ILE A 565 22.16 1.09 -15.49
CA ILE A 565 23.01 0.71 -14.34
C ILE A 565 23.29 1.92 -13.45
N CYS A 566 23.68 3.04 -14.04
CA CYS A 566 23.92 4.27 -13.28
C CYS A 566 22.67 4.72 -12.52
N GLU A 567 21.49 4.71 -13.16
CA GLU A 567 20.22 5.08 -12.53
C GLU A 567 19.88 4.18 -11.34
N VAL A 568 19.95 2.86 -11.51
CA VAL A 568 19.64 1.90 -10.44
C VAL A 568 20.63 2.02 -9.28
N VAL A 569 21.93 2.11 -9.57
CA VAL A 569 22.96 2.24 -8.52
C VAL A 569 22.83 3.56 -7.76
N LEU A 570 22.60 4.68 -8.45
CA LEU A 570 22.41 5.98 -7.81
C LEU A 570 21.15 6.00 -6.92
N SER A 571 20.06 5.35 -7.37
CA SER A 571 18.84 5.19 -6.57
C SER A 571 19.12 4.40 -5.29
N GLU A 572 19.80 3.26 -5.38
CA GLU A 572 20.17 2.44 -4.22
C GLU A 572 21.09 3.21 -3.25
N MET A 573 22.08 3.93 -3.76
CA MET A 573 22.97 4.76 -2.92
C MET A 573 22.19 5.89 -2.24
N GLY A 574 21.26 6.54 -2.94
CA GLY A 574 20.40 7.57 -2.37
C GLY A 574 19.52 7.06 -1.22
N GLN A 575 19.04 5.82 -1.30
CA GLN A 575 18.27 5.18 -0.22
C GLN A 575 19.12 4.75 0.98
N ARG A 576 20.40 4.45 0.79
CA ARG A 576 21.30 4.02 1.88
C ARG A 576 21.96 5.17 2.64
N PHE A 577 22.02 6.37 2.06
CA PHE A 577 22.75 7.51 2.63
C PHE A 577 21.89 8.78 2.83
N GLY A 578 20.61 8.75 2.48
CA GLY A 578 19.62 9.80 2.81
C GLY A 578 18.68 9.34 3.91
#